data_AF-A0A2D5AD68-F1
#
_entry.id   AF-A0A2D5AD68-F1
#
_cell.length_a   1.000
_cell.length_b   1.000
_cell.length_c   1.000
_cell.angle_alpha   90.00
_cell.angle_beta   90.00
_cell.angle_gamma   90.00
#
_symmetry.space_group_name_H-M   'P 1'
#
loop_
_entity.id
_entity.type
_entity.pdbx_description
1 polymer ?
#
loop_
_entity_poly.entity_id
_entity_poly.type
_entity_poly.pdbx_seq_one_letter_code
_entity_poly.pdbx_strand_id
1 'polypeptide(L)'
;TGRTTAECRPHATERFIDVAERGDSEAYLSWVEEFEQPEAELVFINVHQWYHDRDEIPDPVLRGIHEYTHVFQKGFATMPTWMMEGGAVFSEGWVPWVAGRCDYDFLATRMDHLMDRALTVDDPELTIADMEDIDTAPAKVRKHYRELAYDTGAWAIVFLIHQSPTQSVAAFRDDFHPMITELGWEAALTRYLGIEDKAVFYRAFDSFLKAPRKTQMVVLRELQP
;
A
#
# COMPACT_ATOMS: atom_id res chain seq x y z
N THR A 1 18.71 13.47 15.63
CA THR A 1 19.42 12.84 14.50
C THR A 1 20.81 13.44 14.38
N GLY A 2 21.87 12.64 14.21
CA GLY A 2 23.28 13.10 14.28
C GLY A 2 24.13 12.74 13.06
N ARG A 3 23.51 12.48 11.90
CA ARG A 3 24.24 12.20 10.65
C ARG A 3 24.78 13.50 10.07
N THR A 4 26.02 13.46 9.60
CA THR A 4 26.69 14.58 8.94
C THR A 4 26.24 14.70 7.49
N THR A 5 26.35 15.90 6.91
CA THR A 5 26.09 16.12 5.47
C THR A 5 26.94 15.23 4.57
N ALA A 6 28.16 14.88 5.00
CA ALA A 6 29.04 13.98 4.26
C ALA A 6 28.51 12.54 4.21
N GLU A 7 27.84 12.08 5.28
CA GLU A 7 27.23 10.74 5.34
C GLU A 7 25.90 10.68 4.58
N CYS A 8 25.12 11.76 4.56
CA CYS A 8 23.87 11.82 3.81
C CYS A 8 24.07 12.03 2.30
N ARG A 9 25.16 12.67 1.89
CA ARG A 9 25.40 13.05 0.49
C ARG A 9 25.40 11.85 -0.48
N PRO A 10 26.11 10.74 -0.25
CA PRO A 10 26.09 9.60 -1.18
C PRO A 10 24.68 9.06 -1.38
N HIS A 11 23.91 8.92 -0.30
CA HIS A 11 22.53 8.45 -0.36
C HIS A 11 21.62 9.41 -1.12
N ALA A 12 21.73 10.71 -0.86
CA ALA A 12 20.97 11.73 -1.58
C ALA A 12 21.37 11.81 -3.07
N THR A 13 22.65 11.61 -3.39
CA THR A 13 23.13 11.57 -4.77
C THR A 13 22.55 10.38 -5.51
N GLU A 14 22.72 9.16 -4.99
CA GLU A 14 22.21 7.93 -5.62
C GLU A 14 20.69 7.97 -5.81
N ARG A 15 19.97 8.42 -4.77
CA ARG A 15 18.51 8.35 -4.74
C ARG A 15 17.82 9.50 -5.44
N PHE A 16 18.46 10.67 -5.56
CA PHE A 16 17.81 11.87 -6.11
C PHE A 16 18.54 12.47 -7.30
N ILE A 17 19.84 12.76 -7.14
CA ILE A 17 20.60 13.48 -8.18
C ILE A 17 20.81 12.58 -9.39
N ASP A 18 21.26 11.34 -9.18
CA ASP A 18 21.54 10.43 -10.28
C ASP A 18 20.26 10.03 -11.03
N VAL A 19 19.13 9.91 -10.33
CA VAL A 19 17.81 9.68 -10.93
C VAL A 19 17.42 10.86 -11.83
N ALA A 20 17.56 12.08 -11.30
CA ALA A 20 17.26 13.29 -12.05
C ALA A 20 18.13 13.43 -13.31
N GLU A 21 19.43 13.19 -13.19
CA GLU A 21 20.42 13.31 -14.27
C GLU A 21 20.26 12.24 -15.36
N ARG A 22 19.82 11.02 -15.01
CA ARG A 22 19.50 9.97 -15.98
C ARG A 22 18.21 10.23 -16.76
N GLY A 23 17.39 11.19 -16.33
CA GLY A 23 16.07 11.42 -16.89
C GLY A 23 15.01 10.42 -16.40
N ASP A 24 15.37 9.59 -15.43
CA ASP A 24 14.44 8.68 -14.76
C ASP A 24 13.48 9.47 -13.90
N SER A 25 12.33 8.89 -13.63
CA SER A 25 11.18 9.60 -13.08
C SER A 25 10.74 8.85 -11.82
N GLU A 26 10.70 9.56 -10.69
CA GLU A 26 10.63 9.00 -9.32
C GLU A 26 9.83 9.93 -8.39
N ALA A 27 9.16 9.36 -7.39
CA ALA A 27 8.56 10.14 -6.31
C ALA A 27 8.70 9.41 -4.99
N TYR A 28 8.99 10.18 -3.95
CA TYR A 28 9.22 9.66 -2.63
C TYR A 28 8.87 10.71 -1.58
N LEU A 29 8.59 10.19 -0.40
CA LEU A 29 8.38 10.98 0.78
C LEU A 29 9.74 11.40 1.37
N SER A 30 10.09 12.68 1.25
CA SER A 30 11.41 13.22 1.68
C SER A 30 11.48 13.47 3.18
N TRP A 31 10.34 13.74 3.82
CA TRP A 31 10.24 14.08 5.24
C TRP A 31 8.88 13.67 5.79
N VAL A 32 8.85 12.95 6.92
CA VAL A 32 7.67 12.89 7.79
C VAL A 32 8.07 13.33 9.19
N GLU A 33 7.27 14.20 9.79
CA GLU A 33 7.42 14.57 11.19
C GLU A 33 6.17 14.20 11.98
N GLU A 34 6.39 13.50 13.09
CA GLU A 34 5.35 13.09 14.04
C GLU A 34 5.01 14.28 14.97
N PHE A 35 4.46 15.36 14.41
CA PHE A 35 3.85 16.43 15.20
C PHE A 35 2.43 16.05 15.62
N GLU A 36 1.80 16.90 16.45
CA GLU A 36 0.36 16.84 16.77
C GLU A 36 -0.52 16.92 15.49
N GLN A 37 0.02 17.43 14.38
CA GLN A 37 -0.49 17.23 13.02
C GLN A 37 0.62 16.65 12.13
N PRO A 38 0.50 15.41 11.61
CA PRO A 38 1.52 14.82 10.77
C PRO A 38 1.77 15.67 9.52
N GLU A 39 3.02 16.09 9.33
CA GLU A 39 3.45 16.79 8.13
C GLU A 39 4.28 15.86 7.25
N ALA A 40 4.11 16.00 5.93
CA ALA A 40 4.92 15.28 4.97
C ALA A 40 5.28 16.13 3.77
N GLU A 41 6.52 16.00 3.33
CA GLU A 41 7.01 16.57 2.07
C GLU A 41 7.14 15.46 1.03
N LEU A 42 6.54 15.71 -0.14
CA LEU A 42 6.57 14.82 -1.28
C LEU A 42 7.36 15.46 -2.42
N VAL A 43 8.39 14.78 -2.88
CA VAL A 43 9.23 15.25 -3.99
C VAL A 43 8.98 14.40 -5.22
N PHE A 44 8.71 15.08 -6.34
CA PHE A 44 8.61 14.48 -7.67
C PHE A 44 9.82 14.85 -8.51
N ILE A 45 10.48 13.87 -9.10
CA ILE A 45 11.62 14.06 -10.00
C ILE A 45 11.19 13.73 -11.42
N ASN A 46 11.51 14.62 -12.36
CA ASN A 46 11.23 14.46 -13.79
C ASN A 46 9.75 14.14 -14.12
N VAL A 47 8.81 14.74 -13.38
CA VAL A 47 7.35 14.51 -13.47
C VAL A 47 6.76 14.61 -14.87
N HIS A 48 7.43 15.34 -15.78
CA HIS A 48 7.05 15.47 -17.17
C HIS A 48 7.18 14.17 -17.99
N GLN A 49 7.92 13.18 -17.49
CA GLN A 49 8.05 11.84 -18.09
C GLN A 49 6.94 10.87 -17.63
N TRP A 50 6.21 11.23 -16.57
CA TRP A 50 5.14 10.42 -15.95
C TRP A 50 3.75 10.69 -16.51
N TYR A 51 3.64 11.61 -17.46
CA TYR A 51 2.39 11.93 -18.10
C TYR A 51 2.33 11.30 -19.48
N HIS A 52 1.38 10.40 -19.69
CA HIS A 52 1.00 9.96 -21.03
C HIS A 52 -0.40 10.50 -21.36
N ASP A 53 -0.57 11.09 -22.55
CA ASP A 53 -1.83 11.72 -23.00
C ASP A 53 -3.08 10.81 -22.96
N ARG A 54 -2.87 9.50 -22.73
CA ARG A 54 -3.92 8.48 -22.69
C ARG A 54 -4.25 8.01 -21.28
N ASP A 55 -3.54 8.49 -20.26
CA ASP A 55 -3.78 8.11 -18.88
C ASP A 55 -5.04 8.81 -18.38
N GLU A 56 -6.04 8.03 -17.97
CA GLU A 56 -7.28 8.56 -17.41
C GLU A 56 -7.03 9.37 -16.14
N ILE A 57 -6.09 8.91 -15.30
CA ILE A 57 -5.53 9.66 -14.18
C ILE A 57 -4.00 9.71 -14.36
N PRO A 58 -3.39 10.90 -14.41
CA PRO A 58 -1.94 11.05 -14.52
C PRO A 58 -1.19 10.35 -13.38
N ASP A 59 -0.09 9.65 -13.70
CA ASP A 59 0.73 8.95 -12.70
C ASP A 59 1.20 9.84 -11.52
N PRO A 60 1.58 11.13 -11.70
CA PRO A 60 1.92 11.99 -10.56
C PRO A 60 0.78 12.18 -9.56
N VAL A 61 -0.48 12.13 -10.02
CA VAL A 61 -1.65 12.20 -9.14
C VAL A 61 -1.77 10.91 -8.32
N LEU A 62 -1.55 9.77 -8.95
CA LEU A 62 -1.59 8.46 -8.29
C LEU A 62 -0.50 8.35 -7.23
N ARG A 63 0.74 8.72 -7.57
CA ARG A 63 1.86 8.78 -6.63
C ARG A 63 1.60 9.79 -5.51
N GLY A 64 0.96 10.93 -5.81
CA GLY A 64 0.49 11.87 -4.79
C GLY A 64 -0.49 11.24 -3.79
N ILE A 65 -1.44 10.43 -4.28
CA ILE A 65 -2.39 9.70 -3.44
C ILE A 65 -1.67 8.63 -2.60
N HIS A 66 -0.76 7.85 -3.20
CA HIS A 66 0.04 6.84 -2.51
C HIS A 66 0.75 7.44 -1.30
N GLU A 67 1.51 8.51 -1.55
CA GLU A 67 2.37 9.10 -0.53
C GLU A 67 1.55 9.88 0.51
N TYR A 68 0.45 10.53 0.12
CA TYR A 68 -0.48 11.14 1.08
C TYR A 68 -1.15 10.09 1.97
N THR A 69 -1.43 8.89 1.44
CA THR A 69 -1.96 7.78 2.25
C THR A 69 -1.00 7.39 3.36
N HIS A 70 0.31 7.43 3.12
CA HIS A 70 1.30 7.21 4.17
C HIS A 70 1.28 8.29 5.26
N VAL A 71 0.99 9.55 4.92
CA VAL A 71 0.83 10.63 5.91
C VAL A 71 -0.34 10.34 6.84
N PHE A 72 -1.48 9.96 6.26
CA PHE A 72 -2.66 9.53 7.01
C PHE A 72 -2.33 8.33 7.90
N GLN A 73 -1.72 7.28 7.35
CA GLN A 73 -1.35 6.07 8.08
C GLN A 73 -0.39 6.35 9.25
N LYS A 74 0.59 7.23 9.06
CA LYS A 74 1.56 7.64 10.10
C LYS A 74 0.96 8.51 11.20
N GLY A 75 -0.27 9.00 11.01
CA GLY A 75 -1.07 9.59 12.09
C GLY A 75 -1.52 8.58 13.14
N PHE A 76 -1.32 7.27 12.90
CA PHE A 76 -1.68 6.17 13.80
C PHE A 76 -0.44 5.38 14.23
N ALA A 77 -0.61 4.45 15.16
CA ALA A 77 0.47 3.57 15.59
C ALA A 77 1.00 2.65 14.47
N THR A 78 2.16 2.05 14.71
CA THR A 78 2.88 1.21 13.74
C THR A 78 2.03 0.07 13.18
N MET A 79 2.10 -0.08 11.86
CA MET A 79 1.44 -1.12 11.06
C MET A 79 2.48 -1.96 10.31
N PRO A 80 2.14 -3.20 9.91
CA PRO A 80 3.05 -4.02 9.13
C PRO A 80 3.29 -3.42 7.73
N THR A 81 4.45 -3.70 7.15
CA THR A 81 4.87 -3.10 5.88
C THR A 81 3.87 -3.36 4.75
N TRP A 82 3.31 -4.57 4.65
CA TRP A 82 2.29 -4.89 3.65
C TRP A 82 1.00 -4.06 3.79
N MET A 83 0.63 -3.65 5.01
CA MET A 83 -0.57 -2.85 5.26
C MET A 83 -0.32 -1.39 4.91
N MET A 84 0.88 -0.88 5.21
CA MET A 84 1.31 0.47 4.83
C MET A 84 1.32 0.62 3.31
N GLU A 85 2.12 -0.18 2.62
CA GLU A 85 2.30 -0.07 1.17
C GLU A 85 1.05 -0.52 0.40
N GLY A 86 0.41 -1.61 0.83
CA GLY A 86 -0.82 -2.09 0.24
C GLY A 86 -1.97 -1.09 0.35
N GLY A 87 -2.10 -0.42 1.49
CA GLY A 87 -3.12 0.61 1.69
C GLY A 87 -2.91 1.83 0.78
N ALA A 88 -1.66 2.22 0.58
CA ALA A 88 -1.30 3.30 -0.32
C ALA A 88 -1.61 2.94 -1.79
N VAL A 89 -1.21 1.75 -2.24
CA VAL A 89 -1.49 1.27 -3.61
C VAL A 89 -2.99 1.09 -3.88
N PHE A 90 -3.74 0.53 -2.93
CA PHE A 90 -5.19 0.43 -3.05
C PHE A 90 -5.83 1.83 -3.21
N SER A 91 -5.36 2.80 -2.43
CA SER A 91 -5.88 4.16 -2.45
C SER A 91 -5.66 4.85 -3.80
N GLU A 92 -4.56 4.56 -4.49
CA GLU A 92 -4.28 5.11 -5.83
C GLU A 92 -5.44 4.85 -6.81
N GLY A 93 -6.12 3.70 -6.70
CA GLY A 93 -7.27 3.36 -7.55
C GLY A 93 -8.61 3.76 -6.92
N TRP A 94 -8.74 3.58 -5.61
CA TRP A 94 -10.01 3.81 -4.89
C TRP A 94 -10.41 5.28 -4.81
N VAL A 95 -9.45 6.16 -4.47
CA VAL A 95 -9.73 7.58 -4.23
C VAL A 95 -10.20 8.30 -5.49
N PRO A 96 -9.56 8.14 -6.67
CA PRO A 96 -10.05 8.77 -7.90
C PRO A 96 -11.44 8.28 -8.30
N TRP A 97 -11.74 7.00 -8.09
CA TRP A 97 -13.03 6.40 -8.41
C TRP A 97 -14.15 6.97 -7.52
N VAL A 98 -13.98 6.97 -6.20
CA VAL A 98 -14.96 7.56 -5.27
C VAL A 98 -15.13 9.07 -5.49
N ALA A 99 -14.06 9.76 -5.91
CA ALA A 99 -14.11 11.18 -6.27
C ALA A 99 -14.76 11.47 -7.63
N GLY A 100 -15.19 10.44 -8.38
CA GLY A 100 -15.81 10.57 -9.70
C GLY A 100 -14.86 11.06 -10.79
N ARG A 101 -13.54 10.84 -10.63
CA ARG A 101 -12.51 11.24 -11.59
C ARG A 101 -12.19 10.15 -12.62
N CYS A 102 -12.49 8.90 -12.29
CA CYS A 102 -12.43 7.76 -13.19
C CYS A 102 -13.64 6.84 -12.96
N ASP A 103 -13.87 5.91 -13.87
CA ASP A 103 -14.89 4.88 -13.67
C ASP A 103 -14.39 3.70 -12.82
N TYR A 104 -15.28 2.72 -12.59
CA TYR A 104 -14.92 1.50 -11.86
C TYR A 104 -13.97 0.59 -12.66
N ASP A 105 -14.04 0.63 -13.99
CA ASP A 105 -13.21 -0.22 -14.83
C ASP A 105 -11.73 0.17 -14.67
N PHE A 106 -11.44 1.46 -14.49
CA PHE A 106 -10.10 1.92 -14.11
C PHE A 106 -9.56 1.27 -12.84
N LEU A 107 -10.34 1.29 -11.74
CA LEU A 107 -9.98 0.65 -10.47
C LEU A 107 -9.81 -0.86 -10.66
N ALA A 108 -10.77 -1.51 -11.34
CA ALA A 108 -10.78 -2.94 -11.56
C ALA A 108 -9.57 -3.40 -12.38
N THR A 109 -9.26 -2.74 -13.50
CA THR A 109 -8.10 -3.07 -14.34
C THR A 109 -6.80 -2.90 -13.57
N ARG A 110 -6.68 -1.85 -12.75
CA ARG A 110 -5.48 -1.70 -11.91
C ARG A 110 -5.33 -2.86 -10.95
N MET A 111 -6.36 -3.14 -10.15
CA MET A 111 -6.30 -4.22 -9.16
C MET A 111 -6.05 -5.58 -9.82
N ASP A 112 -6.63 -5.83 -11.00
CA ASP A 112 -6.42 -7.05 -11.79
C ASP A 112 -4.94 -7.21 -12.18
N HIS A 113 -4.30 -6.14 -12.66
CA HIS A 113 -2.85 -6.14 -12.94
C HIS A 113 -2.00 -6.35 -11.69
N LEU A 114 -2.39 -5.80 -10.54
CA LEU A 114 -1.69 -6.07 -9.27
C LEU A 114 -1.78 -7.54 -8.90
N MET A 115 -2.94 -8.18 -9.11
CA MET A 115 -3.08 -9.61 -8.83
C MET A 115 -2.18 -10.45 -9.75
N ASP A 116 -2.06 -10.08 -11.03
CA ASP A 116 -1.15 -10.76 -11.95
C ASP A 116 0.30 -10.71 -11.47
N ARG A 117 0.76 -9.54 -11.00
CA ARG A 117 2.12 -9.39 -10.43
C ARG A 117 2.29 -10.13 -9.11
N ALA A 118 1.31 -10.05 -8.21
CA ALA A 118 1.32 -10.77 -6.94
C ALA A 118 1.52 -12.29 -7.16
N LEU A 119 0.84 -12.86 -8.17
CA LEU A 119 0.93 -14.28 -8.51
C LEU A 119 2.20 -14.68 -9.27
N THR A 120 3.12 -13.76 -9.57
CA THR A 120 4.44 -14.09 -10.14
C THR A 120 5.42 -14.62 -9.10
N VAL A 121 5.13 -14.47 -7.81
CA VAL A 121 5.93 -15.04 -6.72
C VAL A 121 5.69 -16.55 -6.67
N ASP A 122 6.56 -17.31 -7.32
CA ASP A 122 6.48 -18.78 -7.46
C ASP A 122 7.12 -19.55 -6.26
N ASP A 123 7.35 -18.88 -5.14
CA ASP A 123 7.86 -19.52 -3.92
C ASP A 123 6.69 -19.83 -2.97
N PRO A 124 6.26 -21.10 -2.84
CA PRO A 124 5.11 -21.47 -2.02
C PRO A 124 5.35 -21.32 -0.52
N GLU A 125 6.60 -21.08 -0.09
CA GLU A 125 6.91 -20.79 1.31
C GLU A 125 6.77 -19.31 1.66
N LEU A 126 6.63 -18.42 0.66
CA LEU A 126 6.48 -16.99 0.88
C LEU A 126 5.00 -16.60 0.92
N THR A 127 4.66 -15.84 1.95
CA THR A 127 3.32 -15.30 2.17
C THR A 127 3.39 -13.82 2.51
N ILE A 128 2.25 -13.15 2.55
CA ILE A 128 2.19 -11.76 2.99
C ILE A 128 2.67 -11.57 4.44
N ALA A 129 2.61 -12.62 5.28
CA ALA A 129 3.09 -12.57 6.66
C ALA A 129 4.62 -12.37 6.75
N ASP A 130 5.36 -12.77 5.72
CA ASP A 130 6.81 -12.51 5.63
C ASP A 130 7.12 -11.03 5.38
N MET A 131 6.10 -10.21 5.10
CA MET A 131 6.21 -8.78 4.83
C MET A 131 5.56 -7.92 5.93
N GLU A 132 5.59 -8.42 7.17
CA GLU A 132 5.23 -7.62 8.34
C GLU A 132 6.27 -6.54 8.66
N ASP A 133 7.55 -6.85 8.51
CA ASP A 133 8.66 -5.92 8.77
C ASP A 133 9.78 -6.12 7.74
N ILE A 134 9.88 -5.19 6.80
CA ILE A 134 10.91 -5.21 5.74
C ILE A 134 12.34 -5.07 6.28
N ASP A 135 12.54 -4.38 7.40
CA ASP A 135 13.88 -4.09 7.94
C ASP A 135 14.53 -5.34 8.52
N THR A 136 13.72 -6.27 9.04
CA THR A 136 14.17 -7.56 9.57
C THR A 136 14.01 -8.72 8.60
N ALA A 137 13.38 -8.50 7.44
CA ALA A 137 13.13 -9.54 6.45
C ALA A 137 14.44 -10.12 5.85
N PRO A 138 14.54 -11.47 5.73
CA PRO A 138 15.65 -12.11 5.04
C PRO A 138 15.80 -11.63 3.58
N ALA A 139 17.01 -11.66 3.04
CA ALA A 139 17.25 -11.23 1.64
C ALA A 139 16.37 -11.97 0.61
N LYS A 140 16.04 -13.24 0.88
CA LYS A 140 15.14 -14.03 0.02
C LYS A 140 13.71 -13.48 -0.05
N VAL A 141 13.28 -12.78 1.00
CA VAL A 141 11.95 -12.14 1.09
C VAL A 141 12.03 -10.73 0.51
N ARG A 142 13.07 -9.96 0.88
CA ARG A 142 13.28 -8.58 0.40
C ARG A 142 13.33 -8.45 -1.12
N LYS A 143 13.82 -9.48 -1.83
CA LYS A 143 13.83 -9.48 -3.30
C LYS A 143 12.42 -9.44 -3.93
N HIS A 144 11.39 -9.81 -3.16
CA HIS A 144 9.97 -9.78 -3.54
C HIS A 144 9.20 -8.66 -2.83
N TYR A 145 9.91 -7.61 -2.38
CA TYR A 145 9.31 -6.52 -1.61
C TYR A 145 8.12 -5.89 -2.34
N ARG A 146 8.27 -5.63 -3.64
CA ARG A 146 7.21 -5.04 -4.46
C ARG A 146 5.98 -5.95 -4.52
N GLU A 147 6.18 -7.21 -4.91
CA GLU A 147 5.08 -8.15 -5.12
C GLU A 147 4.35 -8.48 -3.81
N LEU A 148 5.07 -8.60 -2.69
CA LEU A 148 4.48 -8.96 -1.40
C LEU A 148 3.91 -7.75 -0.64
N ALA A 149 4.62 -6.62 -0.57
CA ALA A 149 4.18 -5.47 0.22
C ALA A 149 3.15 -4.61 -0.51
N TYR A 150 3.34 -4.39 -1.81
CA TYR A 150 2.52 -3.47 -2.61
C TYR A 150 1.36 -4.23 -3.26
N ASP A 151 1.68 -5.22 -4.09
CA ASP A 151 0.69 -5.86 -4.96
C ASP A 151 -0.21 -6.80 -4.18
N THR A 152 0.41 -7.71 -3.43
CA THR A 152 -0.29 -8.63 -2.53
C THR A 152 -0.90 -7.85 -1.35
N GLY A 153 -0.21 -6.82 -0.85
CA GLY A 153 -0.71 -5.91 0.18
C GLY A 153 -2.00 -5.21 -0.21
N ALA A 154 -2.09 -4.65 -1.42
CA ALA A 154 -3.31 -3.97 -1.90
C ALA A 154 -4.51 -4.93 -1.92
N TRP A 155 -4.29 -6.18 -2.33
CA TRP A 155 -5.32 -7.21 -2.28
C TRP A 155 -5.65 -7.68 -0.85
N ALA A 156 -4.69 -7.66 0.07
CA ALA A 156 -4.95 -7.94 1.47
C ALA A 156 -5.80 -6.86 2.14
N ILE A 157 -5.63 -5.59 1.75
CA ILE A 157 -6.51 -4.49 2.18
C ILE A 157 -7.93 -4.71 1.65
N VAL A 158 -8.09 -5.01 0.36
CA VAL A 158 -9.39 -5.35 -0.24
C VAL A 158 -10.05 -6.51 0.51
N PHE A 159 -9.29 -7.58 0.77
CA PHE A 159 -9.80 -8.75 1.48
C PHE A 159 -10.18 -8.42 2.93
N LEU A 160 -9.34 -7.69 3.67
CA LEU A 160 -9.61 -7.23 5.04
C LEU A 160 -10.91 -6.45 5.09
N ILE A 161 -11.07 -5.45 4.22
CA ILE A 161 -12.29 -4.62 4.18
C ILE A 161 -13.49 -5.50 3.87
N HIS A 162 -13.42 -6.37 2.87
CA HIS A 162 -14.52 -7.26 2.51
C HIS A 162 -14.91 -8.24 3.62
N GLN A 163 -13.95 -8.72 4.42
CA GLN A 163 -14.23 -9.59 5.57
C GLN A 163 -14.77 -8.83 6.78
N SER A 164 -14.67 -7.50 6.78
CA SER A 164 -15.23 -6.68 7.87
C SER A 164 -16.76 -6.72 7.87
N PRO A 165 -17.41 -6.49 9.02
CA PRO A 165 -18.88 -6.50 9.10
C PRO A 165 -19.58 -5.49 8.19
N THR A 166 -18.91 -4.39 7.83
CA THR A 166 -19.50 -3.29 7.05
C THR A 166 -19.11 -3.33 5.58
N GLN A 167 -18.03 -4.03 5.23
CA GLN A 167 -17.45 -4.03 3.89
C GLN A 167 -17.12 -2.63 3.36
N SER A 168 -16.98 -1.63 4.24
CA SER A 168 -16.88 -0.22 3.89
C SER A 168 -15.46 0.31 4.05
N VAL A 169 -15.00 1.02 3.03
CA VAL A 169 -13.70 1.70 3.07
C VAL A 169 -13.73 2.90 4.02
N ALA A 170 -14.86 3.60 4.13
CA ALA A 170 -15.05 4.61 5.16
C ALA A 170 -14.90 4.02 6.58
N ALA A 171 -15.50 2.85 6.86
CA ALA A 171 -15.34 2.20 8.17
C ALA A 171 -13.91 1.71 8.42
N PHE A 172 -13.21 1.25 7.38
CA PHE A 172 -11.78 0.93 7.48
C PHE A 172 -10.94 2.18 7.84
N ARG A 173 -11.24 3.32 7.23
CA ARG A 173 -10.60 4.60 7.55
C ARG A 173 -10.91 5.08 8.97
N ASP A 174 -12.19 5.10 9.33
CA ASP A 174 -12.69 5.80 10.53
C ASP A 174 -12.71 4.94 11.78
N ASP A 175 -12.77 3.61 11.65
CA ASP A 175 -12.85 2.70 12.80
C ASP A 175 -11.56 1.88 12.95
N PHE A 176 -11.07 1.26 11.86
CA PHE A 176 -9.92 0.34 11.95
C PHE A 176 -8.61 1.06 12.25
N HIS A 177 -8.28 2.14 11.54
CA HIS A 177 -7.03 2.87 11.78
C HIS A 177 -6.92 3.45 13.20
N PRO A 178 -7.96 4.07 13.79
CA PRO A 178 -7.93 4.45 15.20
C PRO A 178 -7.71 3.26 16.15
N MET A 179 -8.33 2.09 15.90
CA MET A 179 -8.12 0.89 16.72
C MET A 179 -6.67 0.44 16.76
N ILE A 180 -5.88 0.67 15.69
CA ILE A 180 -4.45 0.35 15.67
C ILE A 180 -3.70 1.15 16.73
N THR A 181 -4.06 2.41 16.93
CA THR A 181 -3.45 3.26 17.97
C THR A 181 -3.84 2.81 19.37
N GLU A 182 -5.09 2.38 19.55
CA GLU A 182 -5.60 1.95 20.85
C GLU A 182 -5.09 0.57 21.27
N LEU A 183 -4.95 -0.36 20.32
CA LEU A 183 -4.77 -1.80 20.60
C LEU A 183 -3.46 -2.38 20.05
N GLY A 184 -2.80 -1.69 19.12
CA GLY A 184 -1.81 -2.28 18.23
C GLY A 184 -2.47 -3.01 17.06
N TRP A 185 -1.75 -3.09 15.93
CA TRP A 185 -2.33 -3.55 14.66
C TRP A 185 -2.85 -5.00 14.70
N GLU A 186 -2.19 -5.90 15.43
CA GLU A 186 -2.61 -7.31 15.53
C GLU A 186 -3.95 -7.44 16.24
N ALA A 187 -4.11 -6.75 17.37
CA ALA A 187 -5.34 -6.75 18.14
C ALA A 187 -6.45 -5.94 17.47
N ALA A 188 -6.11 -4.89 16.72
CA ALA A 188 -7.05 -4.18 15.87
C ALA A 188 -7.60 -5.09 14.77
N LEU A 189 -6.74 -5.86 14.09
CA LEU A 189 -7.14 -6.81 13.04
C LEU A 189 -8.09 -7.88 13.57
N THR A 190 -7.74 -8.50 14.70
CA THR A 190 -8.57 -9.55 15.30
C THR A 190 -9.92 -9.02 15.75
N ARG A 191 -9.93 -7.85 16.41
CA ARG A 191 -11.16 -7.20 16.87
C ARG A 191 -12.05 -6.76 15.71
N TYR A 192 -11.47 -6.15 14.69
CA TYR A 192 -12.20 -5.60 13.55
C TYR A 192 -12.86 -6.68 12.71
N LEU A 193 -12.20 -7.82 12.53
CA LEU A 193 -12.71 -8.96 11.76
C LEU A 193 -13.47 -9.99 12.61
N GLY A 194 -13.44 -9.87 13.95
CA GLY A 194 -14.04 -10.86 14.84
C GLY A 194 -13.37 -12.24 14.76
N ILE A 195 -12.05 -12.28 14.54
CA ILE A 195 -11.25 -13.51 14.42
C ILE A 195 -10.34 -13.72 15.64
N GLU A 196 -9.86 -14.95 15.81
CA GLU A 196 -9.04 -15.34 16.96
C GLU A 196 -7.64 -14.69 16.96
N ASP A 197 -6.94 -14.76 15.83
CA ASP A 197 -5.57 -14.24 15.68
C ASP A 197 -5.28 -13.81 14.23
N LYS A 198 -4.15 -13.13 14.01
CA LYS A 198 -3.69 -12.73 12.66
C LYS A 198 -3.37 -13.91 11.75
N ALA A 199 -3.03 -15.08 12.30
CA ALA A 199 -2.74 -16.26 11.50
C ALA A 199 -4.01 -16.82 10.84
N VAL A 200 -5.19 -16.65 11.44
CA VAL A 200 -6.49 -16.91 10.79
C VAL A 200 -6.65 -16.03 9.55
N PHE A 201 -6.36 -14.73 9.66
CA PHE A 201 -6.40 -13.81 8.52
C PHE A 201 -5.45 -14.25 7.41
N TYR A 202 -4.19 -14.56 7.73
CA TYR A 202 -3.21 -14.97 6.72
C TYR A 202 -3.59 -16.26 6.00
N ARG A 203 -4.10 -17.28 6.71
CA ARG A 203 -4.56 -18.53 6.07
C ARG A 203 -5.78 -18.30 5.17
N ALA A 204 -6.72 -17.47 5.61
CA ALA A 204 -7.90 -17.13 4.82
C ALA A 204 -7.50 -16.33 3.56
N PHE A 205 -6.57 -15.40 3.69
CA PHE A 205 -6.08 -14.60 2.58
C PHE A 205 -5.26 -15.42 1.57
N ASP A 206 -4.40 -16.33 2.03
CA ASP A 206 -3.70 -17.28 1.14
C ASP A 206 -4.68 -18.16 0.35
N SER A 207 -5.79 -18.58 0.99
CA SER A 207 -6.86 -19.29 0.29
C SER A 207 -7.58 -18.41 -0.74
N PHE A 208 -7.74 -17.11 -0.47
CA PHE A 208 -8.30 -16.13 -1.40
C PHE A 208 -7.41 -15.89 -2.62
N LEU A 209 -6.09 -15.82 -2.45
CA LEU A 209 -5.13 -15.69 -3.56
C LEU A 209 -5.19 -16.89 -4.53
N LYS A 210 -5.54 -18.07 -4.02
CA LYS A 210 -5.73 -19.31 -4.81
C LYS A 210 -7.13 -19.44 -5.42
N ALA A 211 -8.07 -18.55 -5.07
CA ALA A 211 -9.41 -18.58 -5.63
C ALA A 211 -9.41 -18.17 -7.11
N PRO A 212 -10.44 -18.57 -7.89
CA PRO A 212 -10.56 -18.12 -9.28
C PRO A 212 -10.57 -16.58 -9.38
N ARG A 213 -9.94 -16.02 -10.41
CA ARG A 213 -9.88 -14.56 -10.63
C ARG A 213 -11.26 -13.89 -10.56
N LYS A 214 -12.29 -14.56 -11.07
CA LYS A 214 -13.68 -14.07 -10.97
C LYS A 214 -14.13 -13.83 -9.52
N THR A 215 -13.77 -14.71 -8.59
CA THR A 215 -14.07 -14.56 -7.17
C THR A 215 -13.33 -13.36 -6.58
N GLN A 216 -12.05 -13.20 -6.93
CA GLN A 216 -11.23 -12.07 -6.49
C GLN A 216 -11.81 -10.73 -6.93
N MET A 217 -12.24 -10.64 -8.20
CA MET A 217 -12.87 -9.43 -8.74
C MET A 217 -14.27 -9.16 -8.18
N VAL A 218 -15.02 -10.20 -7.76
CA VAL A 218 -16.29 -10.01 -7.05
C VAL A 218 -16.05 -9.36 -5.68
N VAL A 219 -15.04 -9.84 -4.93
CA VAL A 219 -14.68 -9.27 -3.63
C VAL A 219 -14.34 -7.78 -3.73
N LEU A 220 -13.58 -7.36 -4.76
CA LEU A 220 -13.30 -5.93 -5.00
C LEU A 220 -14.59 -5.14 -5.27
N ARG A 221 -15.51 -5.71 -6.04
CA ARG A 221 -16.75 -5.04 -6.46
C ARG A 221 -17.75 -4.85 -5.34
N GLU A 222 -17.72 -5.72 -4.34
CA GLU A 222 -18.64 -5.71 -3.21
C GLU A 222 -18.25 -4.69 -2.13
N LEU A 223 -17.04 -4.12 -2.20
CA LEU A 223 -16.62 -3.04 -1.29
C LEU A 223 -17.54 -1.82 -1.41
N GLN A 224 -17.87 -1.23 -0.27
CA GLN A 224 -18.67 -0.02 -0.16
C GLN A 224 -17.77 1.21 0.06
N PRO A 225 -18.07 2.36 -0.58
CA PRO A 225 -17.46 3.65 -0.28
C PRO A 225 -17.40 3.96 1.22
#